data_AF-G2KUR7-F1
#
_entry.id   AF-G2KUR7-F1
#
_cell.length_a   1.000
_cell.length_b   1.000
_cell.length_c   1.000
_cell.angle_alpha   90.00
_cell.angle_beta   90.00
_cell.angle_gamma   90.00
#
_symmetry.space_group_name_H-M   'P 1'
#
loop_
_entity.id
_entity.type
_entity.pdbx_description
1 polymer ?
#
loop_
_entity_poly.entity_id
_entity_poly.type
_entity_poly.pdbx_seq_one_letter_code
_entity_poly.pdbx_strand_id
1 'polypeptide(L)'
;MLIMIIEVLLAIMNPGKIIMAISIGLMAGIVEEYLCRGLIFGTLYQLFKRKKTIFGKLIVPILLTNLIFSSEHLLNLSSQSLIITGGQMIQTFGMGILFTCLYIRTQNMIVPMIAHFTLDSVMIFLLPIAQSDQVNPMITFGQAVVVMTIYILFGIKIIKPVFKQKFR
;
A
#
# COMPACT_ATOMS: atom_id res chain seq x y z
N MET A 1 -16.49 2.94 7.92
CA MET A 1 -17.41 2.83 9.08
C MET A 1 -17.79 1.39 9.36
N LEU A 2 -18.35 0.63 8.40
CA LEU A 2 -18.69 -0.79 8.59
C LEU A 2 -17.46 -1.68 8.92
N ILE A 3 -16.32 -1.45 8.26
CA ILE A 3 -15.08 -2.22 8.48
C ILE A 3 -14.51 -1.94 9.88
N MET A 4 -14.46 -0.67 10.31
CA MET A 4 -14.06 -0.31 11.68
C MET A 4 -14.98 -0.90 12.76
N ILE A 5 -16.28 -1.04 12.49
CA ILE A 5 -17.23 -1.67 13.43
C ILE A 5 -16.93 -3.18 13.56
N ILE A 6 -16.62 -3.84 12.44
CA ILE A 6 -16.24 -5.26 12.44
C ILE A 6 -14.93 -5.47 13.22
N GLU A 7 -13.95 -4.58 13.06
CA GLU A 7 -12.70 -4.59 13.83
C GLU A 7 -12.97 -4.46 15.34
N VAL A 8 -13.86 -3.54 15.74
CA VAL A 8 -14.24 -3.35 17.15
C VAL A 8 -14.95 -4.58 17.73
N LEU A 9 -15.79 -5.27 16.95
CA LEU A 9 -16.45 -6.50 17.41
C LEU A 9 -15.46 -7.65 17.58
N LEU A 10 -14.49 -7.75 16.66
CA LEU A 10 -13.42 -8.74 16.72
C LEU A 10 -12.39 -8.44 17.84
N ALA A 11 -12.23 -7.17 18.23
CA ALA A 11 -11.44 -6.69 19.38
C ALA A 11 -11.80 -7.40 20.68
N ILE A 12 -13.10 -7.57 20.90
CA ILE A 12 -13.68 -8.11 22.13
C ILE A 12 -13.28 -9.58 22.30
N MET A 13 -13.01 -10.27 21.19
CA MET A 13 -12.63 -11.69 21.18
C MET A 13 -11.13 -11.92 21.43
N ASN A 14 -10.25 -10.95 21.13
CA ASN A 14 -8.80 -11.07 21.33
C ASN A 14 -8.11 -9.70 21.53
N PRO A 15 -8.09 -9.16 22.77
CA PRO A 15 -7.65 -7.78 23.03
C PRO A 15 -6.16 -7.54 22.78
N GLY A 16 -5.29 -8.55 22.98
CA GLY A 16 -3.86 -8.40 22.71
C GLY A 16 -3.56 -8.26 21.22
N LYS A 17 -4.23 -9.06 20.39
CA LYS A 17 -4.02 -9.05 18.94
C LYS A 17 -4.51 -7.77 18.29
N ILE A 18 -5.60 -7.17 18.79
CA ILE A 18 -6.11 -5.91 18.24
C ILE A 18 -5.25 -4.70 18.63
N ILE A 19 -4.72 -4.63 19.86
CA ILE A 19 -3.82 -3.54 20.25
C ILE A 19 -2.61 -3.51 19.31
N MET A 20 -2.01 -4.68 19.07
CA MET A 20 -0.89 -4.82 18.14
C MET A 20 -1.28 -4.41 16.70
N ALA A 21 -2.41 -4.89 16.20
CA ALA A 21 -2.89 -4.56 14.85
C ALA A 21 -3.10 -3.05 14.67
N ILE A 22 -3.76 -2.39 15.63
CA ILE A 22 -4.00 -0.95 15.60
C ILE A 22 -2.68 -0.18 15.70
N SER A 23 -1.77 -0.58 16.60
CA SER A 23 -0.49 0.12 16.78
C SER A 23 0.38 0.06 15.53
N ILE A 24 0.54 -1.13 14.94
CA ILE A 24 1.34 -1.30 13.73
C ILE A 24 0.66 -0.61 12.54
N GLY A 25 -0.65 -0.80 12.37
CA GLY A 25 -1.40 -0.17 11.29
C GLY A 25 -1.35 1.37 11.39
N LEU A 26 -1.38 1.94 12.59
CA LEU A 26 -1.27 3.40 12.77
C LEU A 26 0.12 3.90 12.42
N MET A 27 1.16 3.18 12.88
CA MET A 27 2.54 3.53 12.57
C MET A 27 2.78 3.48 11.06
N ALA A 28 2.45 2.36 10.41
CA ALA A 28 2.60 2.19 8.97
C ALA A 28 1.75 3.22 8.21
N GLY A 29 0.46 3.29 8.53
CA GLY A 29 -0.49 4.16 7.85
C GLY A 29 -0.15 5.65 7.95
N ILE A 30 0.44 6.14 9.05
CA ILE A 30 0.81 7.56 9.18
C ILE A 30 2.22 7.81 8.65
N VAL A 31 3.21 7.06 9.14
CA VAL A 31 4.63 7.35 8.88
C VAL A 31 4.98 7.04 7.44
N GLU A 32 4.61 5.86 6.95
CA GLU A 32 4.97 5.41 5.61
C GLU A 32 4.23 6.24 4.55
N GLU A 33 2.95 6.57 4.76
CA GLU A 33 2.22 7.45 3.83
C GLU A 33 2.80 8.87 3.80
N TYR A 34 3.15 9.45 4.96
CA TYR A 34 3.76 10.77 4.99
C TYR A 34 5.11 10.78 4.24
N LEU A 35 5.96 9.79 4.49
CA LEU A 35 7.25 9.64 3.83
C LEU A 35 7.08 9.41 2.32
N CYS A 36 6.29 8.41 1.92
CA CYS A 36 6.17 8.02 0.53
C CYS A 36 5.33 9.01 -0.29
N ARG A 37 4.14 9.42 0.18
CA ARG A 37 3.21 10.25 -0.63
C ARG A 37 3.46 11.74 -0.42
N GLY A 38 3.76 12.12 0.82
CA GLY A 38 4.06 13.51 1.17
C GLY A 38 5.42 13.93 0.64
N LEU A 39 6.47 13.27 1.11
CA LEU A 39 7.84 13.70 0.84
C LEU A 39 8.38 13.18 -0.49
N ILE A 40 8.46 11.85 -0.67
CA ILE A 40 9.14 11.23 -1.81
C ILE A 40 8.37 11.49 -3.11
N PHE A 41 7.10 11.10 -3.17
CA PHE A 41 6.25 11.36 -4.35
C PHE A 41 6.11 12.85 -4.63
N GLY A 42 5.91 13.68 -3.60
CA GLY A 42 5.84 15.13 -3.75
C GLY A 42 7.11 15.69 -4.41
N THR A 43 8.28 15.28 -3.95
CA THR A 43 9.58 15.67 -4.51
C THR A 43 9.75 15.17 -5.95
N LEU A 44 9.49 13.89 -6.21
CA LEU A 44 9.56 13.30 -7.55
C LEU A 44 8.60 14.01 -8.52
N TYR A 45 7.37 14.28 -8.11
CA TYR A 45 6.42 15.01 -8.95
C TYR A 45 6.92 16.41 -9.30
N GLN A 46 7.53 17.13 -8.34
CA GLN A 46 8.11 18.46 -8.61
C GLN A 46 9.31 18.40 -9.56
N LEU A 47 10.18 17.40 -9.43
CA LEU A 47 11.33 17.20 -10.32
C LEU A 47 10.90 16.89 -11.76
N PHE A 48 9.83 16.11 -11.91
CA PHE A 48 9.34 15.66 -13.22
C PHE A 48 8.21 16.55 -13.79
N LYS A 49 7.76 17.59 -13.09
CA LYS A 49 6.59 18.40 -13.49
C LYS A 49 6.71 19.05 -14.88
N ARG A 50 7.94 19.31 -15.34
CA ARG A 50 8.26 19.94 -16.64
C ARG A 50 8.33 18.95 -17.80
N LYS A 51 8.17 17.64 -17.57
CA LYS A 51 8.12 16.66 -18.65
C LYS A 51 6.88 16.89 -19.52
N LYS A 52 7.06 16.77 -20.84
CA LYS A 52 6.02 17.04 -21.84
C LYS A 52 4.92 15.98 -21.86
N THR A 53 5.26 14.73 -21.56
CA THR A 53 4.30 13.62 -21.58
C THR A 53 3.71 13.37 -20.20
N ILE A 54 2.45 12.93 -20.17
CA ILE A 54 1.79 12.52 -18.93
C ILE A 54 2.53 11.36 -18.26
N PHE A 55 3.09 10.47 -19.08
CA PHE A 55 3.92 9.37 -18.63
C PHE A 55 5.12 9.88 -17.80
N GLY A 56 5.91 10.80 -18.37
CA GLY A 56 7.06 11.35 -17.67
C GLY A 56 6.68 12.23 -16.47
N LYS A 57 5.60 13.00 -16.57
CA LYS A 57 5.19 13.96 -15.55
C LYS A 57 4.57 13.31 -14.31
N LEU A 58 3.82 12.22 -14.49
CA LEU A 58 3.01 11.63 -13.42
C LEU A 58 3.26 10.14 -13.23
N ILE A 59 3.28 9.36 -14.30
CA ILE A 59 3.43 7.90 -14.18
C ILE A 59 4.81 7.53 -13.64
N VAL A 60 5.89 8.15 -14.14
CA VAL A 60 7.26 7.89 -13.65
C VAL A 60 7.39 8.18 -12.14
N PRO A 61 6.98 9.36 -11.60
CA PRO A 61 6.95 9.58 -10.16
C PRO A 61 6.14 8.54 -9.36
N ILE A 62 4.97 8.11 -9.88
CA ILE A 62 4.15 7.07 -9.25
C ILE A 62 4.91 5.73 -9.19
N LEU A 63 5.57 5.34 -10.28
CA LEU A 63 6.31 4.08 -10.31
C LEU A 63 7.52 4.12 -9.37
N LEU A 64 8.30 5.20 -9.39
CA LEU A 64 9.50 5.33 -8.56
C LEU A 64 9.20 5.36 -7.06
N THR A 65 8.21 6.15 -6.63
CA THR A 65 7.87 6.22 -5.21
C THR A 65 7.39 4.88 -4.66
N ASN A 66 6.65 4.10 -5.47
CA ASN A 66 6.12 2.81 -5.02
C ASN A 66 7.15 1.69 -5.13
N LEU A 67 8.13 1.81 -6.02
CA LEU A 67 9.29 0.93 -6.02
C LEU A 67 10.09 1.10 -4.71
N ILE A 68 10.34 2.34 -4.29
CA ILE A 68 11.02 2.64 -3.02
C ILE A 68 10.21 2.07 -1.84
N PHE A 69 8.91 2.38 -1.76
CA PHE A 69 8.01 1.86 -0.73
C PHE A 69 8.03 0.33 -0.64
N SER A 70 7.85 -0.37 -1.76
CA SER A 70 7.88 -1.83 -1.77
C SER A 70 9.24 -2.40 -1.36
N SER A 71 10.34 -1.68 -1.62
CA SER A 71 11.70 -2.14 -1.32
C SER A 71 12.01 -2.13 0.17
N GLU A 72 11.25 -1.44 1.02
CA GLU A 72 11.42 -1.50 2.48
C GLU A 72 11.26 -2.92 3.03
N HIS A 73 10.48 -3.76 2.33
CA HIS A 73 10.28 -5.16 2.71
C HIS A 73 11.51 -6.04 2.52
N LEU A 74 12.55 -5.57 1.82
CA LEU A 74 13.83 -6.30 1.71
C LEU A 74 14.47 -6.52 3.08
N LEU A 75 14.17 -5.69 4.07
CA LEU A 75 14.63 -5.86 5.47
C LEU A 75 14.17 -7.19 6.07
N ASN A 76 13.06 -7.74 5.58
CA ASN A 76 12.51 -9.01 6.05
C ASN A 76 13.34 -10.22 5.60
N LEU A 77 14.26 -10.08 4.63
CA LEU A 77 15.17 -11.16 4.23
C LEU A 77 16.05 -11.68 5.37
N SER A 78 16.17 -10.92 6.46
CA SER A 78 16.81 -11.35 7.71
C SER A 78 16.06 -12.49 8.43
N SER A 79 14.76 -12.66 8.15
CA SER A 79 13.87 -13.58 8.87
C SER A 79 12.91 -14.38 7.98
N GLN A 80 12.92 -14.18 6.67
CA GLN A 80 12.07 -14.91 5.73
C GLN A 80 12.74 -15.13 4.36
N SER A 81 12.24 -16.09 3.59
CA SER A 81 12.79 -16.46 2.28
C SER A 81 12.62 -15.36 1.22
N LEU A 82 13.49 -15.38 0.20
CA LEU A 82 13.42 -14.46 -0.95
C LEU A 82 12.07 -14.51 -1.68
N ILE A 83 11.45 -15.69 -1.79
CA ILE A 83 10.17 -15.84 -2.50
C ILE A 83 9.05 -15.15 -1.71
N ILE A 84 9.02 -15.31 -0.38
CA ILE A 84 8.03 -14.66 0.48
C ILE A 84 8.23 -13.14 0.45
N THR A 85 9.47 -12.67 0.60
CA THR A 85 9.80 -11.24 0.49
C THR A 85 9.42 -10.68 -0.88
N GLY A 86 9.75 -11.38 -1.96
CA GLY A 86 9.40 -10.97 -3.32
C GLY A 86 7.89 -10.88 -3.52
N GLY A 87 7.12 -11.82 -2.95
CA GLY A 87 5.66 -11.76 -2.92
C GLY A 87 5.14 -10.52 -2.19
N GLN A 88 5.67 -10.22 -1.00
CA GLN A 88 5.32 -9.00 -0.26
C GLN A 88 5.62 -7.74 -1.08
N MET A 89 6.81 -7.63 -1.68
CA MET A 89 7.19 -6.49 -2.52
C MET A 89 6.24 -6.29 -3.70
N ILE A 90 5.86 -7.37 -4.40
CA ILE A 90 4.90 -7.31 -5.52
C ILE A 90 3.54 -6.80 -5.04
N GLN A 91 3.03 -7.36 -3.94
CA GLN A 91 1.74 -6.96 -3.39
C GLN A 91 1.75 -5.51 -2.93
N THR A 92 2.77 -5.08 -2.17
CA THR A 92 2.88 -3.73 -1.62
C THR A 92 3.22 -2.69 -2.69
N PHE A 93 3.87 -3.07 -3.79
CA PHE A 93 4.03 -2.21 -4.95
C PHE A 93 2.67 -1.83 -5.58
N GLY A 94 1.80 -2.82 -5.81
CA GLY A 94 0.45 -2.58 -6.31
C GLY A 94 -0.42 -1.79 -5.35
N MET A 95 -0.39 -2.14 -4.06
CA MET A 95 -1.06 -1.41 -2.99
C MET A 95 -0.60 0.04 -2.96
N GLY A 96 0.71 0.25 -3.12
CA GLY A 96 1.27 1.57 -3.09
C GLY A 96 0.80 2.45 -4.26
N ILE A 97 0.69 1.87 -5.46
CA ILE A 97 0.09 2.57 -6.62
C ILE A 97 -1.35 2.99 -6.31
N LEU A 98 -2.16 2.10 -5.71
CA LEU A 98 -3.52 2.43 -5.31
C LEU A 98 -3.58 3.62 -4.34
N PHE A 99 -2.74 3.64 -3.31
CA PHE A 99 -2.69 4.73 -2.33
C PHE A 99 -2.22 6.04 -2.96
N THR A 100 -1.21 6.01 -3.83
CA THR A 100 -0.79 7.21 -4.58
C THR A 100 -1.91 7.71 -5.49
N CYS A 101 -2.69 6.83 -6.13
CA CYS A 101 -3.87 7.21 -6.89
C CYS A 101 -4.97 7.84 -6.02
N LEU A 102 -5.22 7.30 -4.81
CA LEU A 102 -6.14 7.88 -3.83
C LEU A 102 -5.70 9.29 -3.42
N TYR A 103 -4.41 9.46 -3.09
CA TYR A 103 -3.82 10.74 -2.75
C TYR A 103 -4.03 11.77 -3.87
N ILE A 104 -3.67 11.41 -5.11
CA ILE A 104 -3.85 12.31 -6.27
C ILE A 104 -5.32 12.63 -6.52
N ARG A 105 -6.22 11.65 -6.38
CA ARG A 105 -7.64 11.84 -6.66
C ARG A 105 -8.33 12.71 -5.61
N THR A 106 -7.93 12.59 -4.35
CA THR A 106 -8.58 13.27 -3.23
C THR A 106 -7.88 14.56 -2.81
N GLN A 107 -6.61 14.74 -3.20
CA GLN A 107 -5.75 15.83 -2.73
C GLN A 107 -5.70 15.90 -1.20
N ASN A 108 -5.85 14.76 -0.53
CA ASN A 108 -5.92 14.67 0.92
C ASN A 108 -5.07 13.48 1.40
N MET A 109 -4.09 13.74 2.25
CA MET A 109 -3.18 12.73 2.81
C MET A 109 -3.89 11.79 3.81
N ILE A 110 -4.94 12.26 4.47
CA ILE A 110 -5.68 11.46 5.46
C ILE A 110 -6.35 10.25 4.78
N VAL A 111 -6.75 10.38 3.51
CA VAL A 111 -7.42 9.28 2.79
C VAL A 111 -6.52 8.06 2.59
N PRO A 112 -5.32 8.16 1.99
CA PRO A 112 -4.41 7.02 1.91
C PRO A 112 -3.93 6.55 3.29
N MET A 113 -3.75 7.43 4.28
CA MET A 113 -3.41 7.04 5.65
C MET A 113 -4.45 6.11 6.28
N ILE A 114 -5.74 6.46 6.19
CA ILE A 114 -6.82 5.62 6.68
C ILE A 114 -6.90 4.31 5.89
N ALA A 115 -6.73 4.35 4.57
CA ALA A 115 -6.78 3.16 3.74
C ALA A 115 -5.66 2.17 4.09
N HIS A 116 -4.44 2.67 4.26
CA HIS A 116 -3.28 1.88 4.66
C HIS A 116 -3.45 1.31 6.07
N PHE A 117 -3.78 2.17 7.05
CA PHE A 117 -4.11 1.75 8.41
C PHE A 117 -5.11 0.61 8.45
N THR A 118 -6.21 0.74 7.69
CA THR A 118 -7.29 -0.26 7.68
C THR A 118 -6.79 -1.58 7.10
N LEU A 119 -6.07 -1.54 5.97
CA LEU A 119 -5.58 -2.77 5.33
C LEU A 119 -4.58 -3.51 6.22
N ASP A 120 -3.61 -2.81 6.80
CA ASP A 120 -2.61 -3.43 7.65
C ASP A 120 -3.20 -3.95 8.95
N SER A 121 -4.09 -3.18 9.59
CA SER A 121 -4.77 -3.62 10.82
C SER A 121 -5.59 -4.90 10.58
N VAL A 122 -6.34 -4.96 9.48
CA VAL A 122 -7.12 -6.15 9.10
C VAL A 122 -6.19 -7.34 8.83
N MET A 123 -5.09 -7.13 8.10
CA MET A 123 -4.15 -8.20 7.77
C MET A 123 -3.47 -8.78 9.01
N ILE A 124 -2.99 -7.93 9.91
CA ILE A 124 -2.34 -8.35 11.16
C ILE A 124 -3.34 -9.05 12.09
N PHE A 125 -4.59 -8.59 12.11
CA PHE A 125 -5.62 -9.20 12.94
C PHE A 125 -6.04 -10.57 12.41
N LEU A 126 -6.23 -10.72 11.10
CA LEU A 126 -6.71 -11.98 10.49
C LEU A 126 -5.61 -13.03 10.38
N LEU A 127 -4.37 -12.64 10.10
CA LEU A 127 -3.28 -13.59 9.88
C LEU A 127 -2.62 -14.00 11.20
N PRO A 128 -2.18 -15.27 11.35
CA PRO A 128 -1.23 -15.64 12.38
C PRO A 128 0.09 -14.88 12.16
N ILE A 129 0.62 -14.24 13.20
CA ILE A 129 1.92 -13.54 13.15
C ILE A 129 3.07 -14.56 12.94
N ALA A 130 2.85 -15.81 13.31
CA ALA A 130 3.75 -16.90 12.99
C ALA A 130 3.68 -17.22 11.50
N GLN A 131 4.81 -17.08 10.79
CA GLN A 131 5.00 -17.62 9.45
C GLN A 131 4.61 -19.10 9.49
N SER A 132 3.45 -19.44 8.96
CA SER A 132 3.10 -20.84 8.84
C SER A 132 3.99 -21.42 7.75
N ASP A 133 5.00 -22.20 8.15
CA ASP A 133 5.83 -23.03 7.27
C ASP A 133 5.02 -24.03 6.41
N GLN A 134 3.69 -24.02 6.58
CA GLN A 134 2.69 -24.87 5.95
C GLN A 134 2.20 -24.34 4.59
N VAL A 135 2.47 -23.08 4.22
CA VAL A 135 1.97 -22.50 2.96
C VAL A 135 3.06 -22.48 1.90
N ASN A 136 2.77 -23.07 0.73
CA ASN A 136 3.70 -23.13 -0.40
C ASN A 136 4.07 -21.70 -0.86
N PRO A 137 5.36 -21.31 -0.80
CA PRO A 137 5.81 -19.95 -1.18
C PRO A 137 5.45 -19.56 -2.61
N MET A 138 5.37 -20.51 -3.54
CA MET A 138 5.01 -20.25 -4.92
C MET A 138 3.52 -19.89 -5.07
N ILE A 139 2.65 -20.47 -4.24
CA ILE A 139 1.23 -20.11 -4.20
C ILE A 139 1.07 -18.69 -3.66
N THR A 140 1.78 -18.35 -2.58
CA THR A 140 1.80 -16.99 -2.01
C THR A 140 2.29 -15.95 -3.03
N PHE A 141 3.35 -16.28 -3.79
CA PHE A 141 3.86 -15.42 -4.85
C PHE A 141 2.83 -15.22 -5.97
N GLY A 142 2.18 -16.30 -6.43
CA GLY A 142 1.10 -16.20 -7.42
C GLY A 142 -0.07 -15.33 -6.95
N GLN A 143 -0.49 -15.48 -5.69
CA GLN A 143 -1.51 -14.63 -5.08
C GLN A 143 -1.09 -13.16 -5.04
N ALA A 144 0.17 -12.87 -4.71
CA ALA A 144 0.68 -11.49 -4.69
C ALA A 144 0.53 -10.80 -6.05
N VAL A 145 0.81 -11.50 -7.17
CA VAL A 145 0.64 -10.95 -8.52
C VAL A 145 -0.83 -10.64 -8.82
N VAL A 146 -1.75 -11.52 -8.43
CA VAL A 146 -3.19 -11.31 -8.60
C VAL A 146 -3.66 -10.09 -7.80
N VAL A 147 -3.27 -10.01 -6.52
CA VAL A 147 -3.64 -8.90 -5.64
C VAL A 147 -3.05 -7.57 -6.12
N MET A 148 -1.78 -7.56 -6.54
CA MET A 148 -1.15 -6.38 -7.17
C MET A 148 -1.96 -5.90 -8.38
N THR A 149 -2.36 -6.83 -9.24
CA THR A 149 -3.16 -6.52 -10.43
C THR A 149 -4.48 -5.87 -10.06
N ILE A 150 -5.18 -6.41 -9.06
CA ILE A 150 -6.43 -5.85 -8.54
C ILE A 150 -6.21 -4.41 -8.05
N TYR A 151 -5.18 -4.18 -7.22
CA TYR A 151 -4.88 -2.83 -6.71
C TYR A 151 -4.59 -1.83 -7.83
N ILE A 152 -3.81 -2.23 -8.84
CA ILE A 152 -3.52 -1.37 -9.99
C ILE A 152 -4.81 -1.04 -10.76
N LEU A 153 -5.69 -2.02 -11.00
CA LEU A 153 -6.96 -1.79 -11.70
C LEU A 153 -7.87 -0.80 -10.94
N PHE A 154 -7.96 -0.94 -9.62
CA PHE A 154 -8.67 0.03 -8.78
C PHE A 154 -8.01 1.41 -8.82
N GLY A 155 -6.68 1.48 -8.73
CA GLY A 155 -5.92 2.72 -8.84
C GLY A 155 -6.20 3.46 -10.16
N ILE A 156 -6.15 2.74 -11.29
CA ILE A 156 -6.47 3.27 -12.62
C ILE A 156 -7.90 3.83 -12.66
N LYS A 157 -8.88 3.08 -12.13
CA LYS A 157 -10.28 3.53 -12.07
C LYS A 157 -10.43 4.81 -11.26
N ILE A 158 -9.73 4.92 -10.13
CA ILE A 158 -9.77 6.07 -9.21
C ILE A 158 -9.14 7.32 -9.84
N ILE A 159 -8.01 7.19 -10.54
CA ILE A 159 -7.26 8.33 -11.09
C ILE A 159 -7.81 8.81 -12.45
N LYS A 160 -8.54 7.97 -13.20
CA LYS A 160 -9.11 8.29 -14.52
C LYS A 160 -9.81 9.65 -14.61
N PRO A 161 -10.65 10.08 -13.63
CA PRO A 161 -11.30 11.39 -13.67
C PRO A 161 -10.31 12.58 -13.65
N VAL A 162 -9.17 12.43 -12.96
CA VAL A 162 -8.14 13.48 -12.86
C VAL A 162 -7.53 13.76 -14.22
N PHE A 163 -7.25 12.71 -15.00
CA PHE A 163 -6.71 12.85 -16.35
C PHE A 163 -7.69 13.58 -17.28
N LYS A 164 -9.00 13.33 -17.15
CA LYS A 164 -10.04 13.97 -17.97
C LYS A 164 -10.21 15.47 -17.69
N GLN A 165 -9.96 15.90 -16.45
CA GLN A 165 -10.14 17.30 -16.02
C GLN A 165 -8.92 18.18 -16.27
N LYS A 166 -7.70 17.64 -16.10
CA LYS A 166 -6.46 18.43 -16.07
C LYS A 166 -5.69 18.49 -17.40
N PHE A 167 -6.05 17.65 -18.37
CA PHE A 167 -5.33 17.51 -19.65
C PHE A 167 -6.27 17.58 -20.87
N ARG A 168 -7.39 18.30 -20.74
CA ARG A 168 -8.13 18.85 -21.89
C ARG A 168 -7.56 20.21 -22.25
#